data_AF-A0A924AV48-F1
#
_entry.id   AF-A0A924AV48-F1
#
_cell.length_a   1.000
_cell.length_b   1.000
_cell.length_c   1.000
_cell.angle_alpha   90.00
_cell.angle_beta   90.00
_cell.angle_gamma   90.00
#
_symmetry.space_group_name_H-M   'P 1'
#
loop_
_entity.id
_entity.type
_entity.pdbx_description
1 polymer ?
#
loop_
_entity_poly.entity_id
_entity_poly.type
_entity_poly.pdbx_seq_one_letter_code
_entity_poly.pdbx_strand_id
1 'polypeptide(L)'
;MSQMGKGFSLVVSVIVFVMVCTIQCCKHDAKEEPLPFESEIGEEFSGGDLTVNDASVNAFGIKAAGLSNQDYDQFVLGNSFFKTNWIAAPASASARDGLGPLFNTNSCSGCHLLDGRGRPPLYPGEELVNGLLFRLSVSGSDAHGAPLEEPHYGGQFNNAAIANVTSEGNVRVDYTTI
;
A
#
# COMPACT_ATOMS: atom_id res chain seq x y z
N MET A 1 32.14 -60.46 -32.72
CA MET A 1 30.66 -60.37 -32.53
C MET A 1 30.26 -59.79 -31.16
N SER A 2 30.92 -58.74 -30.64
CA SER A 2 30.66 -58.21 -29.27
C SER A 2 30.35 -56.70 -29.20
N GLN A 3 30.35 -55.98 -30.34
CA GLN A 3 30.05 -54.54 -30.36
C GLN A 3 28.59 -54.18 -30.68
N MET A 4 27.82 -55.05 -31.34
CA MET A 4 26.41 -54.77 -31.69
C MET A 4 25.46 -54.78 -30.49
N GLY A 5 25.73 -55.59 -29.46
CA GLY A 5 24.83 -55.71 -28.29
C GLY A 5 24.87 -54.52 -27.32
N LYS A 6 26.02 -53.83 -27.23
CA LYS A 6 26.21 -52.69 -26.31
C LYS A 6 25.51 -51.43 -26.81
N GLY A 7 25.53 -51.19 -28.13
CA GLY A 7 24.82 -50.06 -28.74
C GLY A 7 23.30 -50.20 -28.62
N PHE A 8 22.77 -51.40 -28.81
CA PHE A 8 21.33 -51.68 -28.65
C PHE A 8 20.85 -51.49 -27.20
N SER A 9 21.62 -52.00 -26.22
CA SER A 9 21.28 -51.83 -24.80
C SER A 9 21.35 -50.37 -24.33
N LEU A 10 22.29 -49.58 -24.85
CA LEU A 10 22.40 -48.15 -24.53
C LEU A 10 21.22 -47.36 -25.10
N VAL A 11 20.83 -47.64 -26.35
CA VAL A 11 19.69 -46.99 -27.01
C VAL A 11 18.38 -47.32 -26.29
N VAL A 12 18.17 -48.58 -25.87
CA VAL A 12 16.99 -48.97 -25.09
C VAL A 12 16.98 -48.27 -23.72
N SER A 13 18.12 -48.20 -23.01
CA SER A 13 18.18 -47.49 -21.72
C SER A 13 17.94 -45.98 -21.85
N VAL A 14 18.43 -45.33 -22.91
CA VAL A 14 18.17 -43.91 -23.16
C VAL A 14 16.70 -43.67 -23.51
N ILE A 15 16.09 -44.53 -24.33
CA ILE A 15 14.67 -44.44 -24.65
C ILE A 15 13.82 -44.63 -23.39
N VAL A 16 14.12 -45.64 -22.56
CA VAL A 16 13.41 -45.88 -21.30
C VAL A 16 13.59 -44.69 -20.34
N PHE A 17 14.80 -44.11 -20.23
CA PHE A 17 15.04 -42.95 -19.38
C PHE A 17 14.30 -41.70 -19.86
N VAL A 18 14.32 -41.41 -21.17
CA VAL A 18 13.56 -40.31 -21.77
C VAL A 18 12.05 -40.52 -21.59
N MET A 19 11.56 -41.76 -21.76
CA MET A 19 10.15 -42.09 -21.55
C MET A 19 9.74 -41.91 -20.09
N VAL A 20 10.57 -42.34 -19.13
CA VAL A 20 10.35 -42.12 -17.69
C VAL A 20 10.39 -40.63 -17.34
N CYS A 21 11.35 -39.86 -17.87
CA CYS A 21 11.42 -38.41 -17.67
C CYS A 21 10.21 -37.66 -18.27
N THR A 22 9.74 -38.04 -19.46
CA THR A 22 8.55 -37.43 -20.08
C THR A 22 7.27 -37.75 -19.29
N ILE A 23 7.13 -38.98 -18.79
CA ILE A 23 6.00 -39.37 -17.91
C ILE A 23 6.05 -38.61 -16.58
N GLN A 24 7.23 -38.37 -16.02
CA GLN A 24 7.40 -37.61 -14.78
C GLN A 24 7.17 -36.10 -14.99
N CYS A 25 7.56 -35.53 -16.14
CA CYS A 25 7.28 -34.14 -16.50
C CYS A 25 5.79 -33.89 -16.77
N CYS A 26 5.06 -34.83 -17.35
CA CYS A 26 3.62 -34.68 -17.60
C CYS A 26 2.75 -34.77 -16.33
N LYS A 27 3.33 -35.10 -15.17
CA LYS A 27 2.61 -35.18 -13.89
C LYS A 27 2.66 -33.89 -13.06
N HIS A 28 3.35 -32.85 -13.53
CA HIS A 28 3.49 -31.59 -12.76
C HIS A 28 2.44 -30.52 -13.11
N ASP A 29 1.52 -30.81 -14.03
CA ASP A 29 0.37 -29.95 -14.36
C ASP A 29 -0.94 -30.55 -13.82
N ALA A 30 -0.90 -31.15 -12.63
CA ALA A 30 -2.14 -31.33 -11.89
C ALA A 30 -2.61 -29.93 -11.53
N LYS A 31 -3.58 -29.41 -12.30
CA LYS A 31 -4.36 -28.24 -11.94
C LYS A 31 -4.85 -28.49 -10.52
N GLU A 32 -4.26 -27.80 -9.54
CA GLU A 32 -4.88 -27.70 -8.23
C GLU A 32 -6.27 -27.12 -8.49
N GLU A 33 -7.29 -27.96 -8.37
CA GLU A 33 -8.67 -27.50 -8.29
C GLU A 33 -8.67 -26.44 -7.19
N PRO A 34 -9.02 -25.17 -7.48
CA PRO A 34 -9.00 -24.13 -6.48
C PRO A 34 -9.85 -24.62 -5.31
N LEU A 35 -9.21 -24.80 -4.16
CA LEU A 35 -9.90 -25.20 -2.94
C LEU A 35 -11.10 -24.27 -2.79
N PRO A 36 -12.29 -24.79 -2.43
CA PRO A 36 -13.43 -23.93 -2.17
C PRO A 36 -12.98 -22.85 -1.17
N PHE A 37 -13.16 -21.58 -1.56
CA PHE A 37 -12.87 -20.43 -0.72
C PHE A 37 -13.89 -20.44 0.43
N GLU A 38 -13.65 -21.28 1.42
CA GLU A 38 -14.34 -21.25 2.70
C GLU A 38 -13.47 -20.44 3.65
N SER A 39 -14.02 -19.34 4.16
CA SER A 39 -13.37 -18.54 5.19
C SER A 39 -13.13 -19.39 6.43
N GLU A 40 -11.97 -19.26 7.05
CA GLU A 40 -11.67 -19.94 8.30
C GLU A 40 -12.49 -19.32 9.45
N ILE A 41 -12.80 -20.11 10.49
CA ILE A 41 -13.49 -19.58 11.68
C ILE A 41 -12.60 -18.52 12.33
N GLY A 42 -13.12 -17.30 12.46
CA GLY A 42 -12.42 -16.16 13.05
C GLY A 42 -11.75 -15.24 12.02
N GLU A 43 -11.77 -15.58 10.73
CA GLU A 43 -11.25 -14.72 9.65
C GLU A 43 -12.08 -13.43 9.49
N GLU A 44 -13.33 -13.43 9.97
CA GLU A 44 -14.17 -12.23 10.03
C GLU A 44 -13.61 -11.13 10.97
N PHE A 45 -12.73 -11.50 11.90
CA PHE A 45 -12.14 -10.60 12.88
C PHE A 45 -10.80 -10.04 12.38
N SER A 46 -10.84 -8.85 11.76
CA SER A 46 -9.66 -8.20 11.17
C SER A 46 -8.49 -7.97 12.13
N GLY A 47 -8.76 -7.91 13.44
CA GLY A 47 -7.77 -7.81 14.51
C GLY A 47 -7.70 -9.05 15.43
N GLY A 48 -8.26 -10.20 15.02
CA GLY A 48 -8.43 -11.38 15.87
C GLY A 48 -9.22 -11.05 17.13
N ASP A 49 -8.77 -11.55 18.29
CA ASP A 49 -9.36 -11.29 19.61
C ASP A 49 -9.43 -9.80 20.00
N LEU A 50 -8.65 -8.94 19.32
CA LEU A 50 -8.63 -7.50 19.55
C LEU A 50 -9.58 -6.73 18.63
N THR A 51 -10.37 -7.42 17.80
CA THR A 51 -11.34 -6.78 16.92
C THR A 51 -12.40 -6.05 17.72
N VAL A 52 -12.60 -4.77 17.39
CA VAL A 52 -13.67 -3.96 17.94
C VAL A 52 -14.77 -3.82 16.90
N ASN A 53 -15.98 -4.25 17.26
CA ASN A 53 -17.16 -4.15 16.40
C ASN A 53 -17.76 -2.73 16.47
N ASP A 54 -17.06 -1.76 15.90
CA ASP A 54 -17.53 -0.39 15.71
C ASP A 54 -17.48 -0.04 14.21
N ALA A 55 -18.64 0.35 13.66
CA ALA A 55 -18.79 0.80 12.27
C ALA A 55 -19.01 2.31 12.15
N SER A 56 -18.85 3.04 13.26
CA SER A 56 -18.92 4.49 13.30
C SER A 56 -17.66 5.13 12.73
N VAL A 57 -17.70 6.46 12.60
CA VAL A 57 -16.55 7.26 12.16
C VAL A 57 -15.34 7.17 13.09
N ASN A 58 -15.50 6.64 14.31
CA ASN A 58 -14.42 6.50 15.29
C ASN A 58 -13.82 5.09 15.34
N ALA A 59 -14.23 4.18 14.45
CA ALA A 59 -13.83 2.77 14.46
C ALA A 59 -12.30 2.55 14.57
N PHE A 60 -11.52 3.41 13.92
CA PHE A 60 -10.05 3.31 13.87
C PHE A 60 -9.34 4.03 15.04
N GLY A 61 -10.07 4.79 15.85
CA GLY A 61 -9.52 5.53 16.99
C GLY A 61 -9.51 4.74 18.30
N ILE A 62 -9.92 3.47 18.28
CA ILE A 62 -10.09 2.64 19.48
C ILE A 62 -8.80 1.92 19.81
N LYS A 63 -8.36 2.04 21.07
CA LYS A 63 -7.20 1.30 21.58
C LYS A 63 -7.48 -0.20 21.63
N ALA A 64 -6.43 -1.01 21.51
CA ALA A 64 -6.52 -2.43 21.79
C ALA A 64 -7.03 -2.70 23.24
N ALA A 65 -7.77 -3.79 23.41
CA ALA A 65 -8.16 -4.27 24.73
C ALA A 65 -6.93 -4.78 25.51
N GLY A 66 -6.96 -4.70 26.85
CA GLY A 66 -5.90 -5.28 27.70
C GLY A 66 -4.60 -4.50 27.80
N LEU A 67 -4.48 -3.30 27.19
CA LEU A 67 -3.30 -2.45 27.35
C LEU A 67 -3.02 -2.14 28.83
N SER A 68 -1.72 -2.19 29.20
CA SER A 68 -1.27 -1.67 30.49
C SER A 68 -1.48 -0.16 30.56
N ASN A 69 -1.40 0.44 31.76
CA ASN A 69 -1.47 1.89 31.91
C ASN A 69 -0.37 2.59 31.10
N GLN A 70 0.85 2.02 31.10
CA GLN A 70 1.96 2.58 30.34
C GLN A 70 1.71 2.54 28.82
N ASP A 71 1.17 1.44 28.30
CA ASP A 71 0.86 1.33 26.86
C ASP A 71 -0.31 2.23 26.46
N TYR A 72 -1.28 2.41 27.36
CA TYR A 72 -2.35 3.38 27.16
C TYR A 72 -1.82 4.81 27.06
N ASP A 73 -0.89 5.20 27.94
CA ASP A 73 -0.25 6.51 27.86
C ASP A 73 0.51 6.69 26.54
N GLN A 74 1.22 5.65 26.06
CA GLN A 74 1.89 5.68 24.75
C GLN A 74 0.88 5.82 23.60
N PHE A 75 -0.23 5.09 23.65
CA PHE A 75 -1.30 5.21 22.65
C PHE A 75 -1.85 6.64 22.58
N VAL A 76 -2.16 7.25 23.74
CA VAL A 76 -2.69 8.62 23.79
C VAL A 76 -1.65 9.63 23.32
N LEU A 77 -0.39 9.47 23.71
CA LEU A 77 0.70 10.34 23.27
C LEU A 77 0.90 10.25 21.75
N GLY A 78 0.93 9.04 21.20
CA GLY A 78 1.05 8.81 19.76
C GLY A 78 -0.11 9.44 18.99
N ASN A 79 -1.35 9.27 19.48
CA ASN A 79 -2.53 9.90 18.89
C ASN A 79 -2.45 11.43 18.91
N SER A 80 -1.89 12.02 19.98
CA SER A 80 -1.62 13.46 20.04
C SER A 80 -0.66 13.90 18.92
N PHE A 81 0.46 13.19 18.72
CA PHE A 81 1.38 13.48 17.61
C PHE A 81 0.72 13.29 16.24
N PHE A 82 -0.08 12.24 16.06
CA PHE A 82 -0.79 11.97 14.82
C PHE A 82 -1.72 13.11 14.39
N LYS A 83 -2.37 13.75 15.38
CA LYS A 83 -3.32 14.86 15.20
C LYS A 83 -2.66 16.24 15.17
N THR A 84 -1.34 16.27 15.32
CA THR A 84 -0.60 17.52 15.43
C THR A 84 -0.27 18.09 14.07
N ASN A 85 -0.56 19.38 13.90
CA ASN A 85 -0.07 20.14 12.76
C ASN A 85 1.40 20.50 12.96
N TRP A 86 2.23 20.06 12.01
CA TRP A 86 3.60 20.50 11.83
C TRP A 86 3.62 21.93 11.28
N ILE A 87 4.65 22.68 11.64
CA ILE A 87 4.84 24.07 11.21
C ILE A 87 6.20 24.26 10.56
N ALA A 88 6.31 25.31 9.74
CA ALA A 88 7.56 25.63 9.04
C ALA A 88 8.67 25.91 10.06
N ALA A 89 9.84 25.29 9.86
CA ALA A 89 11.02 25.61 10.65
C ALA A 89 11.67 26.93 10.18
N PRO A 90 12.35 27.66 11.08
CA PRO A 90 12.39 27.44 12.53
C PRO A 90 11.15 28.02 13.22
N ALA A 91 10.61 27.31 14.22
CA ALA A 91 9.53 27.84 15.05
C ALA A 91 9.84 27.70 16.55
N SER A 92 9.11 28.47 17.39
CA SER A 92 9.27 28.40 18.84
C SER A 92 8.89 27.03 19.43
N ALA A 93 8.01 26.29 18.75
CA ALA A 93 7.64 24.92 19.09
C ALA A 93 8.55 23.91 18.34
N SER A 94 9.82 23.81 18.74
CA SER A 94 10.84 22.98 18.08
C SER A 94 10.55 21.47 18.05
N ALA A 95 9.67 20.97 18.92
CA ALA A 95 9.23 19.58 18.87
C ALA A 95 8.24 19.29 17.72
N ARG A 96 7.79 20.33 17.01
CA ARG A 96 6.70 20.28 16.00
C ARG A 96 7.00 21.14 14.78
N ASP A 97 8.24 21.60 14.63
CA ASP A 97 8.69 22.27 13.42
C ASP A 97 9.36 21.28 12.46
N GLY A 98 9.76 21.77 11.29
CA GLY A 98 10.36 20.94 10.24
C GLY A 98 9.40 20.60 9.09
N LEU A 99 8.23 21.26 9.03
CA LEU A 99 7.40 21.21 7.82
C LEU A 99 8.20 21.79 6.64
N GLY A 100 8.34 20.98 5.59
CA GLY A 100 8.99 21.40 4.35
C GLY A 100 8.20 22.50 3.61
N PRO A 101 8.80 23.12 2.58
CA PRO A 101 8.21 24.25 1.89
C PRO A 101 6.94 23.90 1.10
N LEU A 102 6.87 22.67 0.57
CA LEU A 102 5.76 22.11 -0.19
C LEU A 102 5.26 20.84 0.52
N PHE A 103 3.95 20.64 0.56
CA PHE A 103 3.31 19.49 1.20
C PHE A 103 1.90 19.26 0.67
N ASN A 104 1.31 18.09 0.94
CA ASN A 104 -0.11 17.83 0.72
C ASN A 104 -0.95 18.10 1.98
N THR A 105 -0.42 17.74 3.15
CA THR A 105 -1.03 18.04 4.45
C THR A 105 0.04 18.26 5.52
N ASN A 106 -0.29 18.98 6.59
CA ASN A 106 0.63 19.27 7.69
C ASN A 106 0.38 18.41 8.93
N SER A 107 -0.49 17.40 8.88
CA SER A 107 -0.67 16.42 9.95
C SER A 107 -1.03 15.06 9.39
N CYS A 108 -0.71 13.98 10.11
CA CYS A 108 -1.10 12.63 9.70
C CYS A 108 -2.63 12.51 9.61
N SER A 109 -3.34 13.08 10.61
CA SER A 109 -4.80 13.13 10.65
C SER A 109 -5.42 13.96 9.53
N GLY A 110 -4.66 14.82 8.87
CA GLY A 110 -5.14 15.57 7.71
C GLY A 110 -5.55 14.63 6.58
N CYS A 111 -4.74 13.62 6.28
CA CYS A 111 -5.09 12.55 5.34
C CYS A 111 -5.93 11.44 6.00
N HIS A 112 -5.68 11.16 7.27
CA HIS A 112 -6.30 10.09 8.04
C HIS A 112 -7.29 10.64 9.08
N LEU A 113 -8.35 11.26 8.59
CA LEU A 113 -9.36 11.88 9.45
C LEU A 113 -9.97 10.83 10.40
N LEU A 114 -10.02 11.17 11.69
CA LEU A 114 -10.49 10.25 12.76
C LEU A 114 -9.78 8.90 12.73
N ASP A 115 -8.48 8.92 12.43
CA ASP A 115 -7.61 7.74 12.38
C ASP A 115 -8.00 6.76 11.25
N GLY A 116 -8.90 7.19 10.36
CA GLY A 116 -9.46 6.39 9.28
C GLY A 116 -8.82 6.63 7.91
N ARG A 117 -9.55 6.23 6.87
CA ARG A 117 -9.12 6.40 5.47
C ARG A 117 -9.54 7.78 4.96
N GLY A 118 -8.67 8.39 4.16
CA GLY A 118 -9.03 9.54 3.35
C GLY A 118 -10.20 9.21 2.40
N ARG A 119 -10.96 10.23 2.03
CA ARG A 119 -12.03 10.11 1.03
C ARG A 119 -11.73 11.01 -0.18
N PRO A 120 -12.24 10.67 -1.37
CA PRO A 120 -12.23 11.61 -2.49
C PRO A 120 -13.27 12.73 -2.26
N PRO A 121 -13.24 13.79 -3.08
CA PRO A 121 -14.36 14.74 -3.21
C PRO A 121 -15.66 13.98 -3.51
N LEU A 122 -16.76 14.31 -2.83
CA LEU A 122 -18.06 13.64 -2.93
C LEU A 122 -18.98 14.27 -3.98
N TYR A 123 -18.73 15.51 -4.36
CA TYR A 123 -19.50 16.22 -5.38
C TYR A 123 -18.59 17.15 -6.21
N PRO A 124 -18.99 17.46 -7.46
CA PRO A 124 -18.21 18.33 -8.33
C PRO A 124 -17.95 19.70 -7.69
N GLY A 125 -16.69 20.12 -7.70
CA GLY A 125 -16.28 21.41 -7.14
C GLY A 125 -16.19 21.48 -5.60
N GLU A 126 -16.36 20.37 -4.88
CA GLU A 126 -15.90 20.30 -3.48
C GLU A 126 -14.40 20.60 -3.45
N GLU A 127 -13.96 21.41 -2.48
CA GLU A 127 -12.54 21.63 -2.24
C GLU A 127 -11.84 20.30 -1.98
N LEU A 128 -10.62 20.16 -2.48
CA LEU A 128 -9.89 18.90 -2.38
C LEU A 128 -9.65 18.57 -0.90
N VAL A 129 -10.33 17.54 -0.42
CA VAL A 129 -10.04 16.94 0.87
C VAL A 129 -8.70 16.20 0.80
N ASN A 130 -7.93 16.26 1.89
CA ASN A 130 -6.57 15.73 2.00
C ASN A 130 -6.44 14.19 1.87
N GLY A 131 -7.44 13.48 1.34
CA GLY A 131 -7.44 12.02 1.18
C GLY A 131 -7.01 11.51 -0.19
N LEU A 132 -6.72 12.40 -1.15
CA LEU A 132 -6.36 12.04 -2.52
C LEU A 132 -5.01 12.64 -2.91
N LEU A 133 -4.13 11.79 -3.45
CA LEU A 133 -2.81 12.17 -3.93
C LEU A 133 -2.75 12.07 -5.45
N PHE A 134 -2.06 13.01 -6.08
CA PHE A 134 -1.85 13.03 -7.53
C PHE A 134 -0.40 12.72 -7.83
N ARG A 135 -0.17 11.60 -8.52
CA ARG A 135 1.15 11.18 -8.99
C ARG A 135 1.36 11.73 -10.39
N LEU A 136 2.52 12.35 -10.60
CA LEU A 136 2.92 12.90 -11.89
C LEU A 136 3.99 12.01 -12.49
N SER A 137 3.92 11.81 -13.80
CA SER A 137 4.92 11.04 -14.53
C SER A 137 4.97 11.45 -15.98
N VAL A 138 6.13 11.21 -16.61
CA VAL A 138 6.29 11.27 -18.06
C VAL A 138 6.25 9.87 -18.64
N SER A 139 6.10 9.77 -19.97
CA SER A 139 6.08 8.47 -20.65
C SER A 139 7.39 7.72 -20.44
N GLY A 140 7.28 6.43 -20.10
CA GLY A 140 8.42 5.53 -19.91
C GLY A 140 8.42 4.90 -18.51
N SER A 141 9.43 4.07 -18.26
CA SER A 141 9.64 3.44 -16.96
C SER A 141 11.13 3.44 -16.62
N ASP A 142 11.44 3.45 -15.32
CA ASP A 142 12.79 3.31 -14.82
C ASP A 142 13.32 1.87 -14.93
N ALA A 143 14.52 1.61 -14.42
CA ALA A 143 15.16 0.29 -14.44
C ALA A 143 14.38 -0.79 -13.65
N HIS A 144 13.43 -0.39 -12.81
CA HIS A 144 12.61 -1.26 -11.97
C HIS A 144 11.15 -1.33 -12.44
N GLY A 145 10.80 -0.65 -13.54
CA GLY A 145 9.45 -0.62 -14.09
C GLY A 145 8.52 0.41 -13.43
N ALA A 146 9.03 1.28 -12.56
CA ALA A 146 8.24 2.37 -12.02
C ALA A 146 8.09 3.50 -13.06
N PRO A 147 6.98 4.27 -13.04
CA PRO A 147 6.84 5.43 -13.92
C PRO A 147 8.00 6.42 -13.75
N LEU A 148 8.47 7.01 -14.86
CA LEU A 148 9.47 8.08 -14.79
C LEU A 148 8.84 9.33 -14.16
N GLU A 149 9.53 9.92 -13.19
CA GLU A 149 9.08 11.13 -12.52
C GLU A 149 8.95 12.32 -13.49
N GLU A 150 8.05 13.25 -13.19
CA GLU A 150 7.98 14.50 -13.95
C GLU A 150 9.21 15.37 -13.59
N PRO A 151 9.96 15.92 -14.56
CA PRO A 151 11.23 16.60 -14.29
C PRO A 151 11.20 17.83 -13.37
N HIS A 152 10.05 18.51 -13.26
CA HIS A 152 9.89 19.75 -12.49
C HIS A 152 9.18 19.52 -11.16
N TYR A 153 8.20 18.62 -11.13
CA TYR A 153 7.35 18.35 -9.97
C TYR A 153 7.69 17.02 -9.26
N GLY A 154 8.58 16.22 -9.84
CA GLY A 154 8.88 14.87 -9.35
C GLY A 154 7.70 13.92 -9.52
N GLY A 155 7.63 12.92 -8.64
CA GLY A 155 6.58 11.88 -8.70
C GLY A 155 5.28 12.20 -7.95
N GLN A 156 5.21 13.30 -7.20
CA GLN A 156 4.08 13.63 -6.31
C GLN A 156 3.77 15.12 -6.39
N PHE A 157 2.54 15.47 -6.75
CA PHE A 157 2.07 16.85 -6.75
C PHE A 157 1.79 17.35 -5.32
N ASN A 158 2.31 18.52 -4.97
CA ASN A 158 2.14 19.18 -3.68
C ASN A 158 1.25 20.43 -3.80
N ASN A 159 -0.01 20.29 -3.41
CA ASN A 159 -1.05 21.32 -3.55
C ASN A 159 -1.03 22.39 -2.45
N ALA A 160 -0.20 22.24 -1.42
CA ALA A 160 -0.06 23.21 -0.33
C ALA A 160 1.41 23.63 -0.14
N ALA A 161 1.58 24.80 0.46
CA ALA A 161 2.89 25.39 0.71
C ALA A 161 2.88 26.24 1.99
N ILE A 162 4.08 26.50 2.52
CA ILE A 162 4.27 27.44 3.62
C ILE A 162 4.12 28.90 3.15
N ALA A 163 4.06 29.84 4.09
CA ALA A 163 4.00 31.26 3.76
C ALA A 163 5.18 31.69 2.87
N ASN A 164 4.91 32.54 1.89
CA ASN A 164 5.86 33.05 0.89
C ASN A 164 6.44 31.98 -0.06
N VAL A 165 5.89 30.76 -0.08
CA VAL A 165 6.16 29.74 -1.09
C VAL A 165 4.88 29.54 -1.91
N THR A 166 5.04 29.42 -3.23
CA THR A 166 3.91 29.12 -4.12
C THR A 166 3.72 27.60 -4.17
N SER A 167 2.51 27.10 -3.93
CA SER A 167 2.22 25.68 -4.13
C SER A 167 2.35 25.29 -5.60
N GLU A 168 2.47 24.00 -5.89
CA GLU A 168 2.60 23.53 -7.28
C GLU A 168 1.32 23.78 -8.09
N GLY A 169 0.19 24.01 -7.40
CA GLY A 169 -1.07 24.47 -7.96
C GLY A 169 -2.27 23.98 -7.15
N ASN A 170 -3.45 24.07 -7.78
CA ASN A 170 -4.71 23.59 -7.20
C ASN A 170 -5.27 22.46 -8.07
N VAL A 171 -5.91 21.48 -7.43
CA VAL A 171 -6.58 20.39 -8.14
C VAL A 171 -8.09 20.55 -8.01
N ARG A 172 -8.78 20.42 -9.15
CA ARG A 172 -10.24 20.37 -9.23
C ARG A 172 -10.66 19.02 -9.77
N VAL A 173 -11.63 18.40 -9.10
CA VAL A 173 -12.23 17.13 -9.52
C VAL A 173 -13.69 17.39 -9.90
N ASP A 174 -14.05 17.00 -11.11
CA ASP A 174 -15.42 17.03 -11.62
C ASP A 174 -15.84 15.62 -12.03
N TYR A 175 -17.03 15.20 -11.62
CA TYR A 175 -17.58 13.87 -11.91
C TYR A 175 -18.65 13.97 -13.01
N THR A 176 -18.66 13.00 -13.92
CA THR A 176 -19.73 12.82 -14.92
C THR A 176 -20.25 11.40 -14.82
N THR A 177 -21.58 11.24 -14.89
CA THR A 177 -22.21 9.92 -14.94
C THR A 177 -21.92 9.29 -16.30
N ILE A 178 -21.43 8.04 -16.28
CA ILE A 178 -21.15 7.24 -17.48
C ILE A 178 -22.37 6.39 -17.81
#